data_AF-A0A9X8VF70-F1
#
_entry.id   AF-A0A9X8VF70-F1
#
_cell.length_a   1.000
_cell.length_b   1.000
_cell.length_c   1.000
_cell.angle_alpha   90.00
_cell.angle_beta   90.00
_cell.angle_gamma   90.00
#
_symmetry.space_group_name_H-M   'P 1'
#
loop_
_entity.id
_entity.type
_entity.pdbx_description
1 polymer ?
#
loop_
_entity_poly.entity_id
_entity_poly.type
_entity_poly.pdbx_seq_one_letter_code
_entity_poly.pdbx_strand_id
1 'polypeptide(L)' 'AGYLMPFFYLGFVTAAFTNFNLVALGVIGVVMAVLYIQLSPKYNKSQVVQAGPANANDLDNELD' A
#
# COMPACT_ATOMS: atom_id res chain seq x y z
N ALA A 1 14.14 -4.97 -5.96
CA ALA A 1 14.65 -5.18 -4.59
C ALA A 1 15.36 -3.95 -3.98
N GLY A 2 15.88 -2.99 -4.77
CA GLY A 2 16.62 -1.83 -4.23
C GLY A 2 15.84 -0.87 -3.31
N TYR A 3 14.50 -0.93 -3.30
CA TYR A 3 13.64 -0.05 -2.49
C TYR A 3 13.43 -0.51 -1.03
N LEU A 4 13.84 -1.74 -0.67
CA LEU A 4 13.78 -2.21 0.73
C LEU A 4 15.06 -1.94 1.53
N MET A 5 16.18 -1.69 0.85
CA MET A 5 17.48 -1.44 1.49
C MET A 5 17.47 -0.29 2.51
N PRO A 6 16.76 0.84 2.29
CA PRO A 6 16.71 1.93 3.26
C PRO A 6 16.13 1.51 4.62
N PHE A 7 15.13 0.64 4.64
CA PHE A 7 14.49 0.17 5.88
C PHE A 7 15.42 -0.73 6.71
N PHE A 8 16.26 -1.52 6.05
CA PHE A 8 17.25 -2.35 6.71
C PHE A 8 18.34 -1.50 7.39
N TYR A 9 18.88 -0.49 6.70
CA TYR A 9 19.87 0.41 7.29
C TYR A 9 19.28 1.24 8.43
N LEU A 10 18.04 1.72 8.28
CA LEU A 10 17.35 2.46 9.34
C LEU A 10 17.14 1.59 10.58
N GLY A 11 16.65 0.36 10.42
CA GLY A 11 16.50 -0.59 11.53
C GLY A 11 17.82 -0.89 12.25
N PHE A 12 18.90 -1.07 11.48
CA PHE A 12 20.24 -1.32 12.03
C PHE A 12 20.79 -0.13 12.81
N VAL A 13 20.70 1.09 12.27
CA VAL A 13 21.13 2.31 12.97
C VAL A 13 20.29 2.53 14.23
N THR A 14 18.97 2.33 14.15
CA THR A 14 18.08 2.51 15.30
C THR A 14 18.42 1.52 16.41
N ALA A 15 18.72 0.26 16.08
CA ALA A 15 19.15 -0.74 17.06
C ALA A 15 20.51 -0.41 17.71
N ALA A 16 21.42 0.25 17.00
CA ALA A 16 22.73 0.64 17.54
C ALA A 16 22.65 1.76 18.59
N PHE A 17 21.62 2.62 18.52
CA PHE A 17 21.45 3.78 19.40
C PHE A 17 20.29 3.67 20.40
N THR A 18 19.51 2.58 20.35
CA THR A 18 18.35 2.38 21.24
C THR A 18 18.48 1.09 22.05
N ASN A 19 18.14 1.15 23.34
CA ASN A 19 18.10 -0.02 24.23
C ASN A 19 16.72 -0.70 24.17
N PHE A 20 16.21 -0.96 22.95
CA PHE A 20 14.96 -1.66 22.78
C PHE A 20 15.16 -3.18 22.78
N ASN A 21 14.19 -3.89 23.35
CA ASN A 21 14.16 -5.34 23.24
C ASN A 21 13.96 -5.76 21.77
N LEU A 22 14.48 -6.92 21.38
CA LEU A 22 14.30 -7.51 20.04
C LEU A 22 12.83 -7.57 19.63
N VAL A 23 11.93 -7.81 20.59
CA VAL A 23 10.47 -7.79 20.36
C VAL A 23 10.00 -6.40 19.94
N ALA A 24 10.45 -5.34 20.63
CA ALA A 24 10.06 -3.97 20.31
C ALA A 24 10.58 -3.52 18.94
N LEU A 25 11.82 -3.88 18.59
CA LEU A 25 12.38 -3.65 17.26
C LEU A 25 11.59 -4.39 16.17
N GLY A 26 11.16 -5.63 16.45
CA GLY A 26 10.31 -6.40 15.55
C GLY A 26 8.94 -5.75 15.30
N VAL A 27 8.27 -5.28 16.36
CA VAL A 27 6.97 -4.59 16.23
C VAL A 27 7.09 -3.30 15.42
N ILE A 28 8.12 -2.50 15.66
CA ILE A 28 8.38 -1.27 14.89
C ILE A 28 8.59 -1.58 13.40
N GLY A 29 9.36 -2.62 13.09
CA GLY A 29 9.58 -3.06 11.70
C GLY A 29 8.28 -3.49 11.00
N VAL A 30 7.43 -4.25 11.69
CA VAL A 30 6.13 -4.69 11.15
C VAL A 30 5.20 -3.49 10.90
N VAL A 31 5.12 -2.54 11.83
CA VAL A 31 4.31 -1.32 11.65
C VAL A 31 4.80 -0.52 10.45
N MET A 32 6.12 -0.32 10.30
CA MET A 32 6.72 0.37 9.15
C MET A 32 6.44 -0.35 7.82
N ALA A 33 6.45 -1.69 7.81
CA ALA A 33 6.12 -2.48 6.62
C ALA A 33 4.64 -2.32 6.21
N VAL A 34 3.73 -2.38 7.17
CA VAL A 34 2.29 -2.20 6.93
C VAL A 34 2.01 -0.79 6.42
N LEU A 35 2.62 0.23 7.02
CA LEU A 35 2.51 1.61 6.54
C LEU A 35 3.09 1.76 5.13
N TYR A 36 4.24 1.16 4.83
CA TYR A 36 4.82 1.20 3.49
C TYR A 36 3.90 0.60 2.42
N ILE A 37 3.25 -0.53 2.73
CA ILE A 37 2.28 -1.17 1.82
C ILE A 37 1.07 -0.26 1.61
N GLN A 38 0.50 0.27 2.70
CA GLN A 38 -0.68 1.15 2.64
C GLN A 38 -0.41 2.52 2.03
N LEU A 39 0.80 3.08 2.17
CA LEU A 39 1.12 4.39 1.62
C LEU A 39 1.62 4.31 0.17
N SER A 40 2.11 3.14 -0.26
CA SER A 40 2.54 3.00 -1.66
C SER A 40 1.31 2.98 -2.59
N PRO A 41 1.19 3.94 -3.53
CA PRO A 41 0.07 4.02 -4.48
C PRO A 41 0.01 2.83 -5.45
N LYS A 42 1.00 1.93 -5.40
CA LYS A 42 1.03 0.66 -6.13
C LYS A 42 -0.05 -0.32 -5.66
N TYR A 43 -0.44 -0.27 -4.38
CA TYR A 43 -1.53 -1.09 -3.82
C TYR A 43 -2.83 -0.28 -3.60
N ASN A 44 -2.72 1.05 -3.42
CA ASN A 44 -3.86 1.97 -3.52
C ASN A 44 -4.13 2.39 -4.97
N LYS A 45 -4.02 1.45 -5.92
CA LYS A 45 -4.87 1.59 -7.10
C LYS A 45 -6.27 1.45 -6.55
N SER A 46 -6.90 2.59 -6.22
CA SER A 46 -8.35 2.72 -6.17
C SER A 46 -8.81 1.84 -7.30
N GLN A 47 -9.47 0.74 -6.95
CA GLN A 47 -10.16 -0.06 -7.92
C GLN A 47 -11.12 0.95 -8.54
N VAL A 48 -10.69 1.58 -9.63
CA VAL A 48 -11.57 2.27 -10.54
C VAL A 48 -12.39 1.09 -10.99
N VAL A 49 -13.50 0.86 -10.29
CA VAL A 49 -14.63 0.16 -10.84
C VAL A 49 -14.87 0.98 -12.09
N GLN A 50 -14.28 0.51 -13.19
CA GLN A 50 -14.56 1.02 -14.50
C GLN A 50 -16.03 0.67 -14.65
N ALA A 51 -16.88 1.61 -14.24
CA ALA A 51 -18.25 1.64 -14.69
C ALA A 51 -18.09 1.61 -16.20
N GLY A 52 -18.33 0.42 -16.77
CA GLY A 52 -18.40 0.26 -18.20
C GLY A 52 -19.33 1.35 -18.72
N PRO A 53 -19.08 1.86 -19.93
CA PRO A 53 -19.93 2.90 -20.50
C PRO A 53 -21.38 2.44 -20.30
N ALA A 54 -22.14 3.22 -19.53
CA ALA A 54 -23.58 3.08 -19.54
C ALA A 54 -23.95 3.36 -21.00
N ASN A 55 -24.12 2.28 -21.77
CA ASN A 55 -24.71 2.33 -23.08
C ASN A 55 -26.14 2.80 -22.84
N ALA A 56 -26.31 4.11 -22.75
CA ALA A 56 -27.59 4.80 -22.74
C ALA A 56 -28.25 4.74 -24.13
N ASN A 57 -27.97 3.68 -24.89
CA ASN A 57 -28.49 3.42 -26.23
C ASN A 57 -29.62 2.37 -26.21
N ASP A 58 -29.90 1.74 -25.06
CA ASP A 58 -31.00 0.76 -24.91
C ASP A 58 -32.34 1.42 -24.51
N LEU A 59 -32.40 2.75 -24.36
CA LEU A 59 -33.63 3.47 -23.98
C LEU A 59 -34.41 4.05 -25.17
N ASP A 60 -33.88 3.95 -26.39
CA ASP A 60 -34.45 4.60 -27.59
C ASP A 60 -35.19 3.63 -28.54
N ASN A 61 -35.40 2.36 -28.17
CA ASN A 61 -35.86 1.32 -29.11
C ASN A 61 -37.18 0.59 -28.73
N GLU A 62 -38.07 1.22 -27.95
CA GLU A 62 -39.40 0.66 -27.60
C GLU A 62 -40.59 1.33 -28.34
N LEU A 63 -40.41 1.73 -29.61
CA LEU A 63 -41.50 2.25 -30.47
C LEU A 63 -41.43 1.73 -31.93
N ASP A 64 -41.53 0.41 -32.12
CA ASP A 64 -42.06 -0.25 -33.34
C ASP A 64 -42.71 -1.59 -32.99
#